data_AF-A0A2G6UEF8-F1
#
_entry.id   AF-A0A2G6UEF8-F1
#
_cell.length_a   1.000
_cell.length_b   1.000
_cell.length_c   1.000
_cell.angle_alpha   90.00
_cell.angle_beta   90.00
_cell.angle_gamma   90.00
#
_symmetry.space_group_name_H-M   'P 1'
#
loop_
_entity.id
_entity.type
_entity.pdbx_description
1 polymer ?
#
loop_
_entity_poly.entity_id
_entity_poly.type
_entity_poly.pdbx_seq_one_letter_code
_entity_poly.pdbx_strand_id
1 'polypeptide(L)'
;MSQQSISDKANVIRNETQPEANTRGRVADVLDDINETKANTVDVDQRFTAVANALGGHTESIQNIEAKNLQQDDAITNLQQKDNTHDSQISTINTTLATKLAKPLPPYNTSSYVVMGDGSTLPAGDLGRNIYNSDGTLTANRTINTSTFYLNFSGKVGINKPSPAEALDIIGRIKTDAIILNTNTESAIPNRIRTNGTFVFHTNSTSTEKRFMYWDYADYLALWNSFTEAQKTNIKTAANGGWTTATMSIFLINPIVVDNANNNKYVSLIGANLNLNPTSFSVTIVDINGNTVATVPNSQVNVSNTSGQNLIFYFNFSTIPAGTYKIKLWNGVATYTSGVTFRVATSVDLIDLSSITWNTLVYENLFNTDTIANNTLYAINAKTKDANGNVITYPGSGIFTTAGLSSALCTMNDNFVIEIGLFFNSDPALRDSLGGLAIDTVNSLANTLIAGARVQRGLFKTLGDVPVPGATLSNNQRIIFAKSENILTTVLYTSSGSISSITNVSVDNTPVKLKSIRGNYDAAPSTYNDALFNLQIITAYKF
;
A
#
# COMPACT_ATOMS: atom_id res chain seq x y z
N MET A 1 -113.02 -40.27 126.56
CA MET A 1 -113.70 -41.06 125.50
C MET A 1 -112.96 -42.38 125.37
N SER A 2 -113.69 -43.50 125.26
CA SER A 2 -113.16 -44.87 125.16
C SER A 2 -112.46 -45.11 123.81
N GLN A 3 -111.60 -46.14 123.72
CA GLN A 3 -110.93 -46.56 122.47
C GLN A 3 -111.91 -46.77 121.30
N GLN A 4 -113.17 -47.10 121.57
CA GLN A 4 -114.22 -47.24 120.56
C GLN A 4 -114.47 -45.92 119.79
N SER A 5 -114.40 -44.77 120.46
CA SER A 5 -114.69 -43.46 119.85
C SER A 5 -113.61 -42.98 118.88
N ILE A 6 -112.38 -43.51 118.94
CA ILE A 6 -111.30 -43.16 118.01
C ILE A 6 -111.41 -43.99 116.72
N SER A 7 -111.85 -45.26 116.83
CA SER A 7 -112.09 -46.12 115.67
C SER A 7 -113.22 -45.57 114.78
N ASP A 8 -114.30 -45.06 115.39
CA ASP A 8 -115.42 -44.52 114.63
C ASP A 8 -115.02 -43.23 113.89
N LYS A 9 -114.21 -42.36 114.51
CA LYS A 9 -113.67 -41.17 113.83
C LYS A 9 -112.66 -41.50 112.73
N ALA A 10 -111.86 -42.54 112.88
CA ALA A 10 -110.94 -42.99 111.82
C ALA A 10 -111.69 -43.52 110.60
N ASN A 11 -112.82 -44.20 110.79
CA ASN A 11 -113.67 -44.66 109.69
C ASN A 11 -114.41 -43.52 109.00
N VAL A 12 -114.85 -42.49 109.73
CA VAL A 12 -115.41 -41.27 109.13
C VAL A 12 -114.36 -40.57 108.26
N ILE A 13 -113.13 -40.37 108.75
CA ILE A 13 -112.07 -39.74 107.97
C ILE A 13 -111.71 -40.56 106.72
N ARG A 14 -111.68 -41.89 106.80
CA ARG A 14 -111.43 -42.75 105.64
C ARG A 14 -112.56 -42.65 104.60
N ASN A 15 -113.82 -42.59 105.04
CA ASN A 15 -114.95 -42.44 104.14
C ASN A 15 -115.04 -41.02 103.54
N GLU A 16 -114.59 -39.99 104.26
CA GLU A 16 -114.55 -38.61 103.76
C GLU A 16 -113.37 -38.34 102.82
N THR A 17 -112.27 -39.10 102.91
CA THR A 17 -111.07 -38.93 102.05
C THR A 17 -111.04 -39.83 100.81
N GLN A 18 -111.87 -40.89 100.76
CA GLN A 18 -112.02 -41.75 99.57
C GLN A 18 -112.41 -41.00 98.27
N PRO A 19 -113.28 -39.97 98.29
CA PRO A 19 -113.62 -39.21 97.08
C PRO A 19 -112.42 -38.44 96.49
N GLU A 20 -111.50 -37.98 97.33
CA GLU A 20 -110.33 -37.20 96.89
C GLU A 20 -109.25 -38.07 96.21
N ALA A 21 -109.18 -39.36 96.56
CA ALA A 21 -108.31 -40.32 95.90
C ALA A 21 -108.77 -40.64 94.46
N ASN A 22 -110.08 -40.61 94.20
CA ASN A 22 -110.64 -40.79 92.85
C ASN A 22 -110.44 -39.57 91.94
N THR A 23 -110.21 -38.37 92.50
CA THR A 23 -109.91 -37.17 91.71
C THR A 23 -108.48 -37.19 91.17
N ARG A 24 -107.52 -37.78 91.90
CA ARG A 24 -106.12 -37.88 91.44
C ARG A 24 -105.94 -38.82 90.24
N GLY A 25 -106.69 -39.92 90.19
CA GLY A 25 -106.71 -40.81 89.02
C GLY A 25 -107.24 -40.09 87.77
N ARG A 26 -108.34 -39.35 87.90
CA ARG A 26 -108.91 -38.57 86.78
C ARG A 26 -108.01 -37.42 86.32
N VAL A 27 -107.20 -36.83 87.20
CA VAL A 27 -106.23 -35.79 86.82
C VAL A 27 -105.04 -36.41 86.08
N ALA A 28 -104.63 -37.63 86.41
CA ALA A 28 -103.59 -38.35 85.68
C ALA A 28 -104.04 -38.71 84.25
N ASP A 29 -105.26 -39.22 84.08
CA ASP A 29 -105.81 -39.52 82.75
C ASP A 29 -105.94 -38.26 81.88
N VAL A 30 -106.38 -37.13 82.47
CA VAL A 30 -106.45 -35.84 81.75
C VAL A 30 -105.06 -35.31 81.39
N LEU A 31 -104.04 -35.54 82.23
CA LEU A 31 -102.67 -35.13 81.93
C LEU A 31 -102.06 -36.00 80.82
N ASP A 32 -102.35 -37.29 80.78
CA ASP A 32 -101.96 -38.18 79.68
C ASP A 32 -102.66 -37.78 78.37
N ASP A 33 -103.97 -37.53 78.39
CA ASP A 33 -104.71 -37.01 77.22
C ASP A 33 -104.14 -35.66 76.73
N ILE A 34 -103.77 -34.76 77.64
CA ILE A 34 -103.13 -33.47 77.29
C ILE A 34 -101.74 -33.70 76.69
N ASN A 35 -100.97 -34.65 77.20
CA ASN A 35 -99.64 -34.96 76.68
C ASN A 35 -99.72 -35.66 75.31
N GLU A 36 -100.69 -36.55 75.11
CA GLU A 36 -100.99 -37.16 73.80
C GLU A 36 -101.47 -36.11 72.80
N THR A 37 -102.33 -35.18 73.22
CA THR A 37 -102.77 -34.05 72.38
C THR A 37 -101.59 -33.14 71.99
N LYS A 38 -100.66 -32.87 72.93
CA LYS A 38 -99.43 -32.12 72.63
C LYS A 38 -98.51 -32.88 71.67
N ALA A 39 -98.36 -34.19 71.84
CA ALA A 39 -97.57 -35.02 70.92
C ALA A 39 -98.17 -35.02 69.51
N ASN A 40 -99.50 -35.10 69.39
CA ASN A 40 -100.20 -35.00 68.11
C ASN A 40 -100.06 -33.60 67.48
N THR A 41 -100.00 -32.54 68.30
CA THR A 41 -99.77 -31.17 67.79
C THR A 41 -98.36 -31.03 67.22
N VAL A 42 -97.35 -31.64 67.87
CA VAL A 42 -95.98 -31.69 67.37
C VAL A 42 -95.87 -32.51 66.08
N ASP A 43 -96.57 -33.64 65.96
CA ASP A 43 -96.62 -34.41 64.71
C ASP A 43 -97.26 -33.62 63.57
N VAL A 44 -98.34 -32.88 63.87
CA VAL A 44 -98.99 -32.00 62.89
C VAL A 44 -98.05 -30.87 62.44
N ASP A 45 -97.32 -30.22 63.34
CA ASP A 45 -96.34 -29.17 62.99
C ASP A 45 -95.17 -29.73 62.17
N GLN A 46 -94.70 -30.94 62.50
CA GLN A 46 -93.66 -31.62 61.71
C GLN A 46 -94.17 -31.97 60.31
N ARG A 47 -95.42 -32.44 60.18
CA ARG A 47 -96.06 -32.71 58.88
C ARG A 47 -96.28 -31.43 58.08
N PHE A 48 -96.69 -30.33 58.71
CA PHE A 48 -96.79 -29.02 58.06
C PHE A 48 -95.42 -28.51 57.59
N THR A 49 -94.39 -28.68 58.40
CA THR A 49 -93.01 -28.32 58.03
C THR A 49 -92.51 -29.17 56.87
N ALA A 50 -92.77 -30.48 56.87
CA ALA A 50 -92.42 -31.37 55.77
C ALA A 50 -93.16 -31.01 54.48
N VAL A 51 -94.45 -30.67 54.57
CA VAL A 51 -95.25 -30.19 53.43
C VAL A 51 -94.73 -28.86 52.92
N ALA A 52 -94.39 -27.90 53.79
CA ALA A 52 -93.82 -26.61 53.41
C ALA A 52 -92.46 -26.76 52.72
N ASN A 53 -91.60 -27.66 53.22
CA ASN A 53 -90.32 -27.97 52.58
C ASN A 53 -90.49 -28.64 51.21
N ALA A 54 -91.44 -29.57 51.08
CA ALA A 54 -91.77 -30.19 49.79
C ALA A 54 -92.34 -29.17 48.80
N LEU A 55 -93.20 -28.27 49.26
CA LEU A 55 -93.70 -27.14 48.46
C LEU A 55 -92.58 -26.21 48.01
N GLY A 56 -91.62 -25.89 48.89
CA GLY A 56 -90.43 -25.12 48.54
C GLY A 56 -89.59 -25.79 47.44
N GLY A 57 -89.35 -27.10 47.55
CA GLY A 57 -88.65 -27.86 46.51
C GLY A 57 -89.42 -27.94 45.19
N HIS A 58 -90.75 -27.97 45.24
CA HIS A 58 -91.59 -27.86 44.04
C HIS A 58 -91.52 -26.46 43.43
N THR A 59 -91.48 -25.39 44.24
CA THR A 59 -91.30 -24.01 43.75
C THR A 59 -89.98 -23.84 43.02
N GLU A 60 -88.87 -24.34 43.57
CA GLU A 60 -87.57 -24.33 42.88
C GLU A 60 -87.59 -25.15 41.59
N SER A 61 -88.26 -26.31 41.60
CA SER A 61 -88.41 -27.13 40.39
C SER A 61 -89.21 -26.42 39.30
N ILE A 62 -90.28 -25.71 39.67
CA ILE A 62 -91.10 -24.90 38.75
C ILE A 62 -90.25 -23.76 38.17
N GLN A 63 -89.52 -23.01 39.00
CA GLN A 63 -88.65 -21.93 38.55
C GLN A 63 -87.57 -22.43 37.57
N ASN A 64 -87.00 -23.63 37.84
CA ASN A 64 -86.04 -24.26 36.94
C ASN A 64 -86.68 -24.69 35.60
N ILE A 65 -87.93 -25.15 35.61
CA ILE A 65 -88.68 -25.48 34.40
C ILE A 65 -88.99 -24.20 33.60
N GLU A 66 -89.44 -23.14 34.26
CA GLU A 66 -89.71 -21.84 33.63
C GLU A 66 -88.45 -21.26 32.98
N ALA A 67 -87.31 -21.31 33.67
CA ALA A 67 -86.03 -20.87 33.10
C ALA A 67 -85.60 -21.70 31.88
N LYS A 68 -85.82 -23.02 31.90
CA LYS A 68 -85.54 -23.90 30.74
C LYS A 68 -86.48 -23.61 29.58
N ASN A 69 -87.76 -23.36 29.84
CA ASN A 69 -88.73 -23.00 28.81
C ASN A 69 -88.35 -21.67 28.16
N LEU A 70 -87.93 -20.67 28.95
CA LEU A 70 -87.46 -19.39 28.44
C LEU A 70 -86.23 -19.56 27.52
N GLN A 71 -85.27 -20.41 27.92
CA GLN A 71 -84.11 -20.73 27.08
C GLN A 71 -84.50 -21.46 25.79
N GLN A 72 -85.53 -22.31 25.82
CA GLN A 72 -86.05 -22.98 24.63
C GLN A 72 -86.74 -21.98 23.70
N ASP A 73 -87.50 -21.03 24.22
CA ASP A 73 -88.16 -19.97 23.45
C ASP A 73 -87.14 -19.06 22.75
N ASP A 74 -86.05 -18.72 23.43
CA ASP A 74 -84.92 -17.99 22.84
C ASP A 74 -84.25 -18.80 21.71
N ALA A 75 -84.06 -20.10 21.91
CA ALA A 75 -83.50 -20.98 20.88
C ALA A 75 -84.41 -21.08 19.65
N ILE A 76 -85.73 -21.20 19.85
CA ILE A 76 -86.73 -21.22 18.78
C ILE A 76 -86.71 -19.89 18.02
N THR A 77 -86.67 -18.77 18.71
CA THR A 77 -86.61 -17.43 18.10
C THR A 77 -85.34 -17.27 17.23
N ASN A 78 -84.19 -17.74 17.71
CA ASN A 78 -82.95 -17.72 16.94
C ASN A 78 -82.99 -18.61 15.69
N LEU A 79 -83.65 -19.76 15.77
CA LEU A 79 -83.85 -20.64 14.61
C LEU A 79 -84.75 -19.98 13.56
N GLN A 80 -85.84 -19.33 13.98
CA GLN A 80 -86.73 -18.60 13.09
C GLN A 80 -86.01 -17.44 12.38
N GLN A 81 -85.13 -16.71 13.06
CA GLN A 81 -84.30 -15.67 12.43
C GLN A 81 -83.35 -16.23 11.37
N LYS A 82 -82.75 -17.40 11.62
CA LYS A 82 -81.89 -18.09 10.64
C LYS A 82 -82.70 -18.53 9.42
N ASP A 83 -83.90 -19.06 9.63
CA ASP A 83 -84.79 -19.51 8.54
C ASP A 83 -85.19 -18.33 7.64
N ASN A 84 -85.63 -17.22 8.24
CA ASN A 84 -85.92 -15.98 7.51
C ASN A 84 -84.70 -15.46 6.72
N THR A 85 -83.48 -15.63 7.26
CA THR A 85 -82.25 -15.26 6.56
C THR A 85 -81.99 -16.17 5.37
N HIS A 86 -82.18 -17.49 5.52
CA HIS A 86 -82.05 -18.44 4.42
C HIS A 86 -83.10 -18.19 3.32
N ASP A 87 -84.34 -17.89 3.68
CA ASP A 87 -85.39 -17.52 2.71
C ASP A 87 -85.03 -16.26 1.93
N SER A 88 -84.47 -15.25 2.59
CA SER A 88 -83.96 -14.05 1.94
C SER A 88 -82.80 -14.36 0.96
N GLN A 89 -81.88 -15.24 1.36
CA GLN A 89 -80.80 -15.72 0.49
C GLN A 89 -81.33 -16.50 -0.72
N ILE A 90 -82.30 -17.40 -0.52
CA ILE A 90 -82.94 -18.17 -1.60
C ILE A 90 -83.67 -17.24 -2.57
N SER A 91 -84.40 -16.25 -2.07
CA SER A 91 -85.06 -15.22 -2.89
C SER A 91 -84.05 -14.42 -3.73
N THR A 92 -82.92 -14.05 -3.13
CA THR A 92 -81.83 -13.35 -3.82
C THR A 92 -81.20 -14.22 -4.91
N ILE A 93 -80.95 -15.51 -4.63
CA ILE A 93 -80.44 -16.48 -5.59
C ILE A 93 -81.41 -16.63 -6.77
N ASN A 94 -82.71 -16.81 -6.48
CA ASN A 94 -83.74 -16.97 -7.52
C ASN A 94 -83.86 -15.73 -8.40
N THR A 95 -83.84 -14.54 -7.82
CA THR A 95 -83.86 -13.27 -8.55
C THR A 95 -82.62 -13.09 -9.43
N THR A 96 -81.44 -13.47 -8.91
CA THR A 96 -80.18 -13.42 -9.66
C THR A 96 -80.19 -14.40 -10.83
N LEU A 97 -80.68 -15.62 -10.59
CA LEU A 97 -80.79 -16.67 -11.60
C LEU A 97 -81.75 -16.26 -12.71
N ALA A 98 -82.92 -15.73 -12.36
CA ALA A 98 -83.90 -15.21 -13.31
C ALA A 98 -83.31 -14.09 -14.19
N THR A 99 -82.57 -13.15 -13.60
CA THR A 99 -81.89 -12.07 -14.34
C THR A 99 -80.82 -12.62 -15.30
N LYS A 100 -80.09 -13.68 -14.92
CA LYS A 100 -79.10 -14.31 -15.80
C LYS A 100 -79.75 -15.08 -16.96
N LEU A 101 -80.87 -15.76 -16.72
CA LEU A 101 -81.63 -16.49 -17.74
C LEU A 101 -82.39 -15.57 -18.71
N ALA A 102 -82.81 -14.39 -18.26
CA ALA A 102 -83.51 -13.41 -19.08
C ALA A 102 -82.58 -12.62 -20.03
N LYS A 103 -81.26 -12.74 -19.89
CA LYS A 103 -80.33 -12.17 -20.86
C LYS A 103 -80.41 -12.99 -22.16
N PRO A 104 -80.79 -12.40 -23.30
CA PRO A 104 -80.80 -13.10 -24.57
C PRO A 104 -79.40 -13.68 -24.85
N LEU A 105 -79.33 -14.96 -25.20
CA LEU A 105 -78.09 -15.57 -25.69
C LEU A 105 -77.61 -14.73 -26.87
N PRO A 106 -76.40 -14.13 -26.81
CA PRO A 106 -75.88 -13.40 -27.95
C PRO A 106 -75.73 -14.39 -29.13
N PRO A 107 -75.99 -13.95 -30.37
CA PRO A 107 -75.82 -14.80 -31.54
C PRO A 107 -74.39 -15.33 -31.56
N TYR A 108 -74.24 -16.65 -31.50
CA TYR A 108 -72.97 -17.32 -31.77
C TYR A 108 -72.56 -16.99 -33.20
N ASN A 109 -71.68 -16.00 -33.37
CA ASN A 109 -70.80 -15.98 -34.52
C ASN A 109 -69.55 -16.79 -34.16
N THR A 110 -69.04 -17.52 -35.13
CA THR A 110 -67.94 -18.48 -35.04
C THR A 110 -66.57 -17.82 -34.91
N SER A 111 -66.47 -16.64 -34.29
CA SER A 111 -65.19 -15.95 -34.09
C SER A 111 -64.89 -15.90 -32.61
N SER A 112 -64.13 -16.89 -32.15
CA SER A 112 -63.12 -16.92 -31.08
C SER A 112 -63.06 -15.80 -30.02
N TYR A 113 -64.14 -15.18 -29.53
CA TYR A 113 -64.12 -14.11 -28.52
C TYR A 113 -65.18 -14.32 -27.42
N VAL A 114 -64.84 -13.97 -26.16
CA VAL A 114 -65.65 -13.94 -24.95
C VAL A 114 -65.93 -12.49 -24.58
N VAL A 115 -67.18 -12.17 -24.26
CA VAL A 115 -67.60 -10.81 -23.85
C VAL A 115 -67.42 -10.66 -22.34
N MET A 116 -66.66 -9.65 -21.92
CA MET A 116 -66.41 -9.32 -20.51
C MET A 116 -67.59 -8.58 -19.88
N GLY A 117 -67.63 -8.50 -18.55
CA GLY A 117 -68.72 -7.86 -17.81
C GLY A 117 -68.90 -6.36 -18.09
N ASP A 118 -67.91 -5.70 -18.70
CA ASP A 118 -67.95 -4.30 -19.15
C ASP A 118 -68.40 -4.13 -20.61
N GLY A 119 -68.71 -5.23 -21.31
CA GLY A 119 -69.13 -5.22 -22.71
C GLY A 119 -68.01 -5.30 -23.75
N SER A 120 -66.73 -5.31 -23.33
CA SER A 120 -65.59 -5.55 -24.23
C SER A 120 -65.52 -7.02 -24.66
N THR A 121 -64.89 -7.33 -25.81
CA THR A 121 -64.72 -8.71 -26.30
C THR A 121 -63.23 -9.09 -26.32
N LEU A 122 -62.89 -10.25 -25.76
CA LEU A 122 -61.52 -10.79 -25.71
C LEU A 122 -61.45 -12.16 -26.39
N PRO A 123 -60.39 -12.52 -27.11
CA PRO A 123 -60.31 -13.83 -27.75
C PRO A 123 -60.50 -14.98 -26.73
N ALA A 124 -61.28 -16.02 -27.04
CA ALA A 124 -61.60 -17.14 -26.15
C ALA A 124 -60.38 -17.96 -25.68
N GLY A 125 -59.22 -17.81 -26.34
CA GLY A 125 -57.94 -18.36 -25.90
C GLY A 125 -57.26 -17.60 -24.76
N ASP A 126 -57.78 -16.43 -24.37
CA ASP A 126 -57.15 -15.49 -23.43
C ASP A 126 -57.97 -15.32 -22.13
N LEU A 127 -58.50 -16.43 -21.61
CA LEU A 127 -59.23 -16.48 -20.33
C LEU A 127 -58.28 -16.38 -19.11
N GLY A 128 -57.30 -15.47 -19.15
CA GLY A 128 -56.46 -15.11 -18.01
C GLY A 128 -55.46 -16.17 -17.55
N ARG A 129 -55.18 -17.20 -18.36
CA ARG A 129 -54.17 -18.23 -18.05
C ARG A 129 -52.85 -18.06 -18.80
N ASN A 130 -52.84 -17.27 -19.87
CA ASN A 130 -51.65 -17.07 -20.68
C ASN A 130 -50.96 -15.76 -20.27
N ILE A 131 -49.65 -15.82 -20.07
CA ILE A 131 -48.85 -14.63 -19.75
C ILE A 131 -48.77 -13.69 -20.96
N TYR A 132 -48.92 -14.22 -22.18
CA TYR A 132 -48.79 -13.54 -23.48
C TYR A 132 -49.86 -13.99 -24.48
N ASN A 133 -50.08 -13.19 -25.54
CA ASN A 133 -50.96 -13.50 -26.66
C ASN A 133 -50.48 -14.76 -27.42
N SER A 134 -51.32 -15.40 -28.24
CA SER A 134 -50.89 -16.57 -29.04
C SER A 134 -49.70 -16.32 -29.97
N ASP A 135 -49.41 -15.05 -30.30
CA ASP A 135 -48.26 -14.62 -31.11
C ASP A 135 -47.00 -14.26 -30.29
N GLY A 136 -47.03 -14.43 -28.96
CA GLY A 136 -45.90 -14.10 -28.08
C GLY A 136 -45.84 -12.64 -27.61
N THR A 137 -46.77 -11.79 -28.04
CA THR A 137 -46.74 -10.35 -27.70
C THR A 137 -47.42 -10.05 -26.36
N LEU A 138 -47.02 -8.91 -25.76
CA LEU A 138 -47.63 -8.33 -24.56
C LEU A 138 -48.09 -6.91 -24.89
N THR A 139 -49.36 -6.60 -24.61
CA THR A 139 -49.92 -5.24 -24.80
C THR A 139 -49.63 -4.31 -23.62
N ALA A 140 -49.20 -4.85 -22.48
CA ALA A 140 -48.74 -4.09 -21.31
C ALA A 140 -47.81 -4.94 -20.42
N ASN A 141 -47.12 -4.28 -19.48
CA ASN A 141 -46.27 -4.97 -18.49
C ASN A 141 -47.06 -6.02 -17.71
N ARG A 142 -46.39 -7.13 -17.37
CA ARG A 142 -46.92 -8.20 -16.52
C ARG A 142 -45.97 -8.43 -15.35
N THR A 143 -46.53 -8.63 -14.16
CA THR A 143 -45.78 -9.06 -12.97
C THR A 143 -46.13 -10.52 -12.71
N ILE A 144 -45.12 -11.40 -12.68
CA ILE A 144 -45.28 -12.81 -12.36
C ILE A 144 -44.76 -13.02 -10.93
N ASN A 145 -45.61 -13.53 -10.05
CA ASN A 145 -45.20 -13.93 -8.69
C ASN A 145 -44.96 -15.45 -8.66
N THR A 146 -43.70 -15.86 -8.59
CA THR A 146 -43.25 -17.25 -8.65
C THR A 146 -43.04 -17.87 -7.27
N SER A 147 -43.66 -17.34 -6.21
CA SER A 147 -43.43 -17.79 -4.82
C SER A 147 -43.68 -19.29 -4.57
N THR A 148 -44.46 -19.96 -5.42
CA THR A 148 -44.85 -21.38 -5.27
C THR A 148 -44.50 -22.25 -6.48
N PHE A 149 -43.92 -21.69 -7.54
CA PHE A 149 -43.59 -22.43 -8.76
C PHE A 149 -42.39 -21.83 -9.50
N TYR A 150 -41.66 -22.66 -10.25
CA TYR A 150 -40.53 -22.20 -11.06
C TYR A 150 -40.99 -21.74 -12.44
N LEU A 151 -40.44 -20.62 -12.93
CA LEU A 151 -40.55 -20.25 -14.32
C LEU A 151 -39.52 -21.07 -15.12
N ASN A 152 -39.98 -22.13 -15.79
CA ASN A 152 -39.15 -22.99 -16.60
C ASN A 152 -39.30 -22.63 -18.09
N PHE A 153 -38.18 -22.38 -18.76
CA PHE A 153 -38.14 -22.16 -20.21
C PHE A 153 -37.56 -23.41 -20.88
N SER A 154 -38.31 -24.02 -21.81
CA SER A 154 -37.84 -25.19 -22.57
C SER A 154 -36.86 -24.85 -23.70
N GLY A 155 -36.50 -23.58 -23.86
CA GLY A 155 -35.61 -23.07 -24.90
C GLY A 155 -34.69 -21.96 -24.38
N LYS A 156 -33.92 -21.37 -25.30
CA LYS A 156 -33.02 -20.25 -25.02
C LYS A 156 -33.83 -18.99 -24.68
N VAL A 157 -33.37 -18.23 -23.69
CA VAL A 157 -34.03 -17.01 -23.21
C VAL A 157 -33.27 -15.79 -23.74
N GLY A 158 -33.97 -14.96 -24.52
CA GLY A 158 -33.44 -13.68 -25.01
C GLY A 158 -34.09 -12.49 -24.30
N ILE A 159 -33.28 -11.59 -23.73
CA ILE A 159 -33.78 -10.29 -23.21
C ILE A 159 -33.33 -9.20 -24.19
N ASN A 160 -34.29 -8.52 -24.80
CA ASN A 160 -34.08 -7.63 -25.95
C ASN A 160 -33.38 -8.30 -27.15
N LYS A 161 -33.48 -9.64 -27.26
CA LYS A 161 -32.87 -10.41 -28.36
C LYS A 161 -33.84 -11.46 -28.90
N PRO A 162 -34.37 -11.31 -30.12
CA PRO A 162 -35.40 -12.20 -30.66
C PRO A 162 -34.86 -13.58 -31.07
N SER A 163 -33.54 -13.73 -31.21
CA SER A 163 -32.89 -15.00 -31.55
C SER A 163 -31.65 -15.20 -30.67
N PRO A 164 -31.83 -15.65 -29.42
CA PRO A 164 -30.72 -15.88 -28.50
C PRO A 164 -29.79 -16.98 -29.02
N ALA A 165 -28.47 -16.67 -29.04
CA ALA A 165 -27.44 -17.62 -29.44
C ALA A 165 -27.02 -18.54 -28.28
N GLU A 166 -27.15 -18.04 -27.05
CA GLU A 166 -26.84 -18.76 -25.81
C GLU A 166 -28.10 -19.08 -25.00
N ALA A 167 -27.98 -19.96 -23.99
CA ALA A 167 -29.10 -20.31 -23.11
C ALA A 167 -29.76 -19.10 -22.45
N LEU A 168 -28.96 -18.10 -22.08
CA LEU A 168 -29.40 -16.76 -21.69
C LEU A 168 -28.59 -15.73 -22.48
N ASP A 169 -29.27 -14.89 -23.24
CA ASP A 169 -28.63 -13.91 -24.13
C ASP A 169 -29.31 -12.54 -23.99
N ILE A 170 -28.55 -11.57 -23.49
CA ILE A 170 -29.09 -10.29 -23.03
C ILE A 170 -28.41 -9.17 -23.81
N ILE A 171 -29.21 -8.39 -24.55
CA ILE A 171 -28.75 -7.11 -25.12
C ILE A 171 -29.04 -6.03 -24.07
N GLY A 172 -28.05 -5.77 -23.21
CA GLY A 172 -28.16 -4.78 -22.14
C GLY A 172 -27.24 -5.05 -20.96
N ARG A 173 -27.59 -4.47 -19.81
CA ARG A 173 -26.88 -4.64 -18.53
C ARG A 173 -27.62 -5.62 -17.63
N ILE A 174 -26.87 -6.48 -16.95
CA ILE A 174 -27.38 -7.35 -15.89
C ILE A 174 -27.07 -6.67 -14.55
N LYS A 175 -28.09 -6.49 -13.70
CA LYS A 175 -27.91 -6.13 -12.29
C LYS A 175 -28.25 -7.35 -11.45
N THR A 176 -27.30 -7.79 -10.64
CA THR A 176 -27.44 -8.93 -9.73
C THR A 176 -26.63 -8.67 -8.48
N ASP A 177 -27.04 -9.22 -7.34
CA ASP A 177 -26.31 -9.10 -6.09
C ASP A 177 -25.09 -10.03 -6.05
N ALA A 178 -25.18 -11.19 -6.69
CA ALA A 178 -24.08 -12.15 -6.82
C ALA A 178 -24.20 -12.97 -8.11
N ILE A 179 -23.08 -13.50 -8.58
CA ILE A 179 -23.01 -14.49 -9.67
C ILE A 179 -22.21 -15.68 -9.14
N ILE A 180 -22.80 -16.87 -9.19
CA ILE A 180 -22.10 -18.13 -8.92
C ILE A 180 -21.68 -18.72 -10.26
N LEU A 181 -20.38 -18.94 -10.44
CA LEU A 181 -19.81 -19.52 -11.65
C LEU A 181 -19.33 -20.94 -11.36
N ASN A 182 -19.80 -21.91 -12.13
CA ASN A 182 -19.28 -23.28 -12.08
C ASN A 182 -17.98 -23.39 -12.88
N THR A 183 -17.13 -24.35 -12.51
CA THR A 183 -15.94 -24.71 -13.29
C THR A 183 -16.34 -25.10 -14.70
N ASN A 184 -15.75 -24.44 -15.69
CA ASN A 184 -16.00 -24.64 -17.10
C ASN A 184 -14.67 -25.01 -17.79
N THR A 185 -14.64 -26.21 -18.36
CA THR A 185 -13.49 -26.80 -19.07
C THR A 185 -13.58 -26.64 -20.59
N GLU A 186 -14.53 -25.86 -21.11
CA GLU A 186 -14.66 -25.60 -22.54
C GLU A 186 -13.47 -24.79 -23.05
N SER A 187 -13.06 -25.05 -24.29
CA SER A 187 -12.01 -24.30 -24.99
C SER A 187 -12.27 -22.80 -25.00
N ALA A 188 -11.21 -21.98 -24.95
CA ALA A 188 -11.27 -20.53 -24.98
C ALA A 188 -12.08 -20.02 -26.19
N ILE A 189 -13.27 -19.45 -25.93
CA ILE A 189 -14.07 -18.71 -26.92
C ILE A 189 -13.98 -17.20 -26.65
N PRO A 190 -14.24 -16.33 -27.64
CA PRO A 190 -14.10 -14.88 -27.46
C PRO A 190 -15.04 -14.28 -26.40
N ASN A 191 -14.59 -13.20 -25.76
CA ASN A 191 -15.42 -12.27 -24.95
C ASN A 191 -16.23 -12.90 -23.79
N ARG A 192 -15.68 -13.88 -23.08
CA ARG A 192 -16.36 -14.52 -21.93
C ARG A 192 -15.62 -14.33 -20.62
N ILE A 193 -16.34 -14.55 -19.52
CA ILE A 193 -15.79 -14.77 -18.18
C ILE A 193 -16.07 -16.24 -17.82
N ARG A 194 -15.04 -16.98 -17.40
CA ARG A 194 -15.19 -18.37 -16.95
C ARG A 194 -14.38 -18.64 -15.71
N THR A 195 -14.70 -19.72 -15.01
CA THR A 195 -13.84 -20.26 -13.96
C THR A 195 -13.29 -21.62 -14.38
N ASN A 196 -12.06 -21.93 -13.96
CA ASN A 196 -11.51 -23.28 -14.04
C ASN A 196 -10.71 -23.56 -12.78
N GLY A 197 -11.28 -24.40 -11.90
CA GLY A 197 -10.78 -24.56 -10.53
C GLY A 197 -10.90 -23.25 -9.76
N THR A 198 -9.78 -22.76 -9.25
CA THR A 198 -9.70 -21.55 -8.41
C THR A 198 -9.56 -20.24 -9.21
N PHE A 199 -9.41 -20.31 -10.53
CA PHE A 199 -9.10 -19.13 -11.34
C PHE A 199 -10.33 -18.59 -12.07
N VAL A 200 -10.44 -17.26 -12.10
CA VAL A 200 -11.37 -16.52 -12.97
C VAL A 200 -10.60 -16.00 -14.18
N PHE A 201 -11.07 -16.36 -15.37
CA PHE A 201 -10.49 -15.96 -16.65
C PHE A 201 -11.44 -15.04 -17.41
N HIS A 202 -10.86 -14.08 -18.11
CA HIS A 202 -11.51 -13.32 -19.17
C HIS A 202 -10.84 -13.65 -20.51
N THR A 203 -11.62 -13.87 -21.56
CA THR A 203 -11.13 -13.93 -22.94
C THR A 203 -11.43 -12.63 -23.68
N ASN A 204 -10.45 -12.12 -24.41
CA ASN A 204 -10.68 -10.99 -25.32
C ASN A 204 -11.42 -11.45 -26.61
N SER A 205 -11.56 -10.54 -27.57
CA SER A 205 -12.20 -10.80 -28.87
C SER A 205 -11.45 -11.82 -29.74
N THR A 206 -10.21 -12.18 -29.39
CA THR A 206 -9.38 -13.16 -30.11
C THR A 206 -9.22 -14.48 -29.35
N SER A 207 -10.10 -14.76 -28.37
CA SER A 207 -10.05 -15.95 -27.50
C SER A 207 -8.79 -16.07 -26.64
N THR A 208 -8.00 -15.00 -26.47
CA THR A 208 -6.82 -15.04 -25.61
C THR A 208 -7.24 -14.93 -24.15
N GLU A 209 -6.87 -15.93 -23.35
CA GLU A 209 -7.22 -15.99 -21.93
C GLU A 209 -6.30 -15.13 -21.07
N LYS A 210 -6.90 -14.36 -20.16
CA LYS A 210 -6.22 -13.57 -19.13
C LYS A 210 -6.85 -13.84 -17.77
N ARG A 211 -6.03 -13.96 -16.73
CA ARG A 211 -6.50 -14.10 -15.35
C ARG A 211 -6.94 -12.74 -14.82
N PHE A 212 -8.07 -12.70 -14.11
CA PHE A 212 -8.66 -11.45 -13.61
C PHE A 212 -8.14 -11.04 -12.21
N MET A 213 -7.56 -11.97 -11.45
CA MET A 213 -7.03 -11.75 -10.10
C MET A 213 -5.83 -12.67 -9.80
N TYR A 214 -4.94 -12.25 -8.90
CA TYR A 214 -3.82 -13.06 -8.39
C TYR A 214 -4.23 -13.68 -7.06
N TRP A 215 -4.11 -15.00 -6.94
CA TRP A 215 -4.55 -15.73 -5.74
C TRP A 215 -3.54 -15.60 -4.60
N ASP A 216 -2.25 -15.60 -4.91
CA ASP A 216 -1.17 -15.63 -3.94
C ASP A 216 0.10 -14.91 -4.44
N TYR A 217 1.16 -14.97 -3.63
CA TYR A 217 2.47 -14.41 -3.97
C TYR A 217 3.07 -15.03 -5.24
N ALA A 218 2.84 -16.32 -5.52
CA ALA A 218 3.41 -16.99 -6.68
C ALA A 218 2.77 -16.48 -7.99
N ASP A 219 1.46 -16.30 -7.99
CA ASP A 219 0.72 -15.68 -9.10
C ASP A 219 1.13 -14.23 -9.32
N TYR A 220 1.31 -13.47 -8.23
CA TYR A 220 1.80 -12.09 -8.31
C TYR A 220 3.23 -12.03 -8.85
N LEU A 221 4.11 -12.94 -8.42
CA LEU A 221 5.47 -13.05 -8.94
C LEU A 221 5.50 -13.44 -10.42
N ALA A 222 4.60 -14.32 -10.86
CA ALA A 222 4.47 -14.70 -12.26
C ALA A 222 4.10 -13.49 -13.16
N LEU A 223 3.23 -12.59 -12.68
CA LEU A 223 2.97 -11.31 -13.35
C LEU A 223 4.25 -10.48 -13.47
N TRP A 224 4.96 -10.28 -12.35
CA TRP A 224 6.19 -9.49 -12.34
C TRP A 224 7.23 -10.03 -13.31
N ASN A 225 7.37 -11.36 -13.40
CA ASN A 225 8.28 -12.02 -14.32
C ASN A 225 7.86 -11.86 -15.79
N SER A 226 6.56 -11.67 -16.07
CA SER A 226 6.05 -11.46 -17.43
C SER A 226 6.33 -10.06 -18.01
N PHE A 227 6.73 -9.10 -17.17
CA PHE A 227 7.09 -7.76 -17.61
C PHE A 227 8.47 -7.72 -18.29
N THR A 228 8.65 -6.77 -19.20
CA THR A 228 9.98 -6.49 -19.78
C THR A 228 10.89 -5.84 -18.74
N GLU A 229 12.22 -5.90 -18.93
CA GLU A 229 13.16 -5.26 -18.00
C GLU A 229 12.95 -3.74 -17.87
N ALA A 230 12.55 -3.07 -18.96
CA ALA A 230 12.19 -1.66 -18.93
C ALA A 230 10.95 -1.41 -18.06
N GLN A 231 9.91 -2.23 -18.19
CA GLN A 231 8.71 -2.13 -17.35
C GLN A 231 9.01 -2.43 -15.89
N LYS A 232 9.78 -3.50 -15.60
CA LYS A 232 10.24 -3.81 -14.24
C LYS A 232 11.01 -2.64 -13.63
N THR A 233 11.88 -1.99 -14.40
CA THR A 233 12.64 -0.82 -13.97
C THR A 233 11.72 0.35 -13.63
N ASN A 234 10.74 0.66 -14.48
CA ASN A 234 9.77 1.73 -14.20
C ASN A 234 8.96 1.47 -12.93
N ILE A 235 8.48 0.25 -12.73
CA ILE A 235 7.71 -0.08 -11.53
C ILE A 235 8.61 -0.06 -10.28
N LYS A 236 9.85 -0.57 -10.36
CA LYS A 236 10.84 -0.46 -9.27
C LYS A 236 11.12 0.99 -8.90
N THR A 237 11.32 1.86 -9.88
CA THR A 237 11.54 3.30 -9.67
C THR A 237 10.31 3.97 -9.05
N ALA A 238 9.10 3.67 -9.52
CA ALA A 238 7.86 4.20 -8.96
C ALA A 238 7.63 3.71 -7.52
N ALA A 239 7.86 2.42 -7.26
CA ALA A 239 7.74 1.82 -5.93
C ALA A 239 8.78 2.37 -4.94
N ASN A 240 9.96 2.73 -5.41
CA ASN A 240 11.02 3.35 -4.61
C ASN A 240 10.98 4.89 -4.67
N GLY A 241 9.85 5.53 -4.96
CA GLY A 241 9.67 6.98 -4.88
C GLY A 241 10.58 7.83 -5.79
N GLY A 242 11.07 7.26 -6.90
CA GLY A 242 11.99 7.94 -7.83
C GLY A 242 13.48 7.80 -7.50
N TRP A 243 13.86 7.10 -6.43
CA TRP A 243 15.24 6.87 -6.02
C TRP A 243 15.85 5.63 -6.71
N THR A 244 17.17 5.66 -6.95
CA THR A 244 17.82 4.62 -7.75
C THR A 244 17.82 3.25 -7.06
N THR A 245 17.47 2.21 -7.81
CA THR A 245 17.60 0.80 -7.42
C THR A 245 18.72 0.10 -8.18
N ALA A 246 19.41 0.82 -9.06
CA ALA A 246 20.51 0.28 -9.86
C ALA A 246 21.78 0.08 -9.03
N THR A 247 22.73 -0.67 -9.60
CA THR A 247 24.04 -0.92 -8.97
C THR A 247 24.77 0.39 -8.72
N MET A 248 25.10 0.66 -7.45
CA MET A 248 25.91 1.80 -7.04
C MET A 248 27.36 1.62 -7.49
N SER A 249 28.04 2.72 -7.78
CA SER A 249 29.49 2.73 -7.96
C SER A 249 30.10 3.99 -7.36
N ILE A 250 31.27 3.84 -6.73
CA ILE A 250 32.09 4.95 -6.24
C ILE A 250 33.41 4.90 -7.01
N PHE A 251 33.71 5.95 -7.75
CA PHE A 251 34.98 6.10 -8.44
C PHE A 251 35.99 6.92 -7.63
N LEU A 252 35.51 7.74 -6.68
CA LEU A 252 36.36 8.58 -5.84
C LEU A 252 35.76 8.78 -4.45
N ILE A 253 36.65 8.81 -3.45
CA ILE A 253 36.39 9.32 -2.11
C ILE A 253 37.24 10.56 -1.90
N ASN A 254 36.63 11.70 -1.59
CA ASN A 254 37.32 12.97 -1.37
C ASN A 254 36.96 13.57 0.01
N PRO A 255 37.93 13.87 0.88
CA PRO A 255 39.37 13.68 0.68
C PRO A 255 39.77 12.21 0.73
N ILE A 256 40.88 11.88 0.07
CA ILE A 256 41.46 10.52 0.08
C ILE A 256 42.09 10.21 1.45
N VAL A 257 42.41 11.24 2.23
CA VAL A 257 42.93 11.12 3.59
C VAL A 257 42.13 12.01 4.53
N VAL A 258 41.79 11.47 5.69
CA VAL A 258 41.05 12.16 6.74
C VAL A 258 41.86 12.04 8.04
N ASP A 259 42.15 13.14 8.72
CA ASP A 259 42.74 13.05 10.06
C ASP A 259 41.69 12.60 11.09
N ASN A 260 42.14 11.93 12.13
CA ASN A 260 41.30 11.48 13.24
C ASN A 260 41.20 12.50 14.38
N ALA A 261 41.39 13.80 14.11
CA ALA A 261 41.13 14.82 15.11
C ALA A 261 39.64 14.78 15.53
N ASN A 262 39.37 15.20 16.77
CA ASN A 262 38.03 15.18 17.33
C ASN A 262 37.14 16.32 16.80
N ASN A 263 36.83 16.26 15.50
CA ASN A 263 35.88 17.12 14.82
C ASN A 263 35.25 16.40 13.63
N ASN A 264 34.11 16.94 13.15
CA ASN A 264 33.44 16.40 11.98
C ASN A 264 34.24 16.74 10.71
N LYS A 265 34.44 15.73 9.86
CA LYS A 265 35.09 15.85 8.56
C LYS A 265 34.09 15.53 7.47
N TYR A 266 34.08 16.34 6.41
CA TYR A 266 33.23 16.12 5.25
C TYR A 266 33.92 15.19 4.25
N VAL A 267 33.16 14.21 3.77
CA VAL A 267 33.59 13.26 2.75
C VAL A 267 32.57 13.27 1.61
N SER A 268 33.05 13.50 0.40
CA SER A 268 32.30 13.45 -0.84
C SER A 268 32.63 12.16 -1.59
N LEU A 269 31.61 11.39 -1.89
CA LEU A 269 31.68 10.20 -2.71
C LEU A 269 31.22 10.58 -4.10
N ILE A 270 32.09 10.40 -5.10
CA ILE A 270 31.74 10.70 -6.48
C ILE A 270 31.64 9.38 -7.24
N GLY A 271 30.53 9.20 -7.96
CA GLY A 271 30.07 7.90 -8.40
C GLY A 271 28.94 7.93 -9.42
N ALA A 272 28.26 6.79 -9.56
CA ALA A 272 26.98 6.68 -10.27
C ALA A 272 25.95 6.00 -9.36
N ASN A 273 24.67 6.30 -9.60
CA ASN A 273 23.54 5.77 -8.82
C ASN A 273 23.67 6.07 -7.31
N LEU A 274 24.19 7.24 -6.96
CA LEU A 274 24.34 7.70 -5.58
C LEU A 274 23.13 8.49 -5.04
N ASN A 275 22.03 8.52 -5.79
CA ASN A 275 20.77 9.15 -5.38
C ASN A 275 19.96 8.21 -4.47
N LEU A 276 20.32 8.15 -3.18
CA LEU A 276 19.79 7.19 -2.21
C LEU A 276 18.45 7.63 -1.63
N ASN A 277 17.54 6.68 -1.36
CA ASN A 277 16.26 6.96 -0.71
C ASN A 277 16.49 7.50 0.72
N PRO A 278 16.05 8.72 1.07
CA PRO A 278 16.30 9.33 2.39
C PRO A 278 15.69 8.56 3.57
N THR A 279 14.69 7.72 3.33
CA THR A 279 14.01 6.95 4.38
C THR A 279 14.64 5.60 4.65
N SER A 280 15.45 5.07 3.72
CA SER A 280 15.98 3.70 3.81
C SER A 280 17.30 3.56 3.05
N PHE A 281 18.39 3.92 3.73
CA PHE A 281 19.75 3.74 3.23
C PHE A 281 20.75 3.60 4.38
N SER A 282 21.98 3.19 4.07
CA SER A 282 23.11 3.20 5.01
C SER A 282 24.42 3.53 4.31
N VAL A 283 25.25 4.33 4.98
CA VAL A 283 26.66 4.57 4.63
C VAL A 283 27.51 4.01 5.76
N THR A 284 28.37 3.06 5.44
CA THR A 284 29.20 2.34 6.42
C THR A 284 30.67 2.44 6.02
N ILE A 285 31.52 2.77 6.98
CA ILE A 285 32.97 2.69 6.86
C ILE A 285 33.38 1.26 7.21
N VAL A 286 34.10 0.62 6.31
CA VAL A 286 34.55 -0.77 6.48
C VAL A 286 36.07 -0.87 6.34
N ASP A 287 36.67 -1.85 7.00
CA ASP A 287 38.09 -2.17 6.82
C ASP A 287 38.37 -2.70 5.39
N ILE A 288 39.64 -2.99 5.08
CA ILE A 288 40.03 -3.47 3.75
C ILE A 288 39.36 -4.82 3.36
N ASN A 289 39.00 -5.62 4.37
CA ASN A 289 38.36 -6.93 4.26
C ASN A 289 36.83 -6.83 4.18
N GLY A 290 36.26 -5.64 4.38
CA GLY A 290 34.82 -5.37 4.32
C GLY A 290 34.09 -5.49 5.66
N ASN A 291 34.80 -5.62 6.78
CA ASN A 291 34.18 -5.63 8.11
C ASN A 291 33.78 -4.21 8.52
N THR A 292 32.59 -4.06 9.13
CA THR A 292 32.10 -2.77 9.61
C THR A 292 32.99 -2.21 10.73
N VAL A 293 33.49 -0.99 10.52
CA VAL A 293 34.25 -0.22 11.50
C VAL A 293 33.36 0.83 12.13
N ALA A 294 32.56 1.53 11.31
CA ALA A 294 31.59 2.52 11.78
C ALA A 294 30.42 2.67 10.80
N THR A 295 29.26 3.03 11.31
CA THR A 295 28.11 3.42 10.48
C THR A 295 27.89 4.91 10.61
N VAL A 296 27.85 5.61 9.48
CA VAL A 296 27.55 7.04 9.44
C VAL A 296 26.05 7.22 9.71
N PRO A 297 25.65 7.98 10.75
CA PRO A 297 24.25 8.26 11.01
C PRO A 297 23.57 8.90 9.80
N ASN A 298 22.35 8.48 9.46
CA ASN A 298 21.65 8.98 8.27
C ASN A 298 21.41 10.50 8.31
N SER A 299 21.30 11.11 9.50
CA SER A 299 21.22 12.56 9.69
C SER A 299 22.49 13.32 9.27
N GLN A 300 23.60 12.61 9.09
CA GLN A 300 24.89 13.17 8.66
C GLN A 300 25.19 12.91 7.17
N VAL A 301 24.23 12.36 6.43
CA VAL A 301 24.38 12.10 5.00
C VAL A 301 23.44 13.00 4.21
N ASN A 302 24.02 13.75 3.28
CA ASN A 302 23.29 14.57 2.34
C ASN A 302 22.95 13.77 1.08
N VAL A 303 21.70 13.31 1.02
CA VAL A 303 21.11 12.56 -0.11
C VAL A 303 20.36 13.45 -1.10
N SER A 304 20.41 14.79 -0.98
CA SER A 304 19.63 15.71 -1.83
C SER A 304 20.18 15.87 -3.26
N ASN A 305 21.02 14.94 -3.73
CA ASN A 305 21.65 15.04 -5.03
C ASN A 305 20.85 14.31 -6.11
N THR A 306 19.98 15.06 -6.79
CA THR A 306 19.17 14.60 -7.92
C THR A 306 19.98 14.12 -9.12
N SER A 307 21.26 14.49 -9.25
CA SER A 307 22.12 14.00 -10.33
C SER A 307 22.55 12.54 -10.16
N GLY A 308 22.48 12.00 -8.93
CA GLY A 308 22.96 10.65 -8.60
C GLY A 308 24.46 10.43 -8.80
N GLN A 309 25.25 11.50 -8.93
CA GLN A 309 26.69 11.44 -9.17
C GLN A 309 27.55 11.74 -7.94
N ASN A 310 26.98 12.35 -6.89
CA ASN A 310 27.72 12.71 -5.69
C ASN A 310 26.87 12.43 -4.44
N LEU A 311 27.46 11.85 -3.41
CA LEU A 311 26.90 11.72 -2.07
C LEU A 311 27.87 12.33 -1.07
N ILE A 312 27.42 13.27 -0.25
CA ILE A 312 28.26 13.92 0.76
C ILE A 312 27.82 13.45 2.14
N PHE A 313 28.75 13.11 3.00
CA PHE A 313 28.47 12.91 4.42
C PHE A 313 29.50 13.64 5.27
N TYR A 314 29.17 13.86 6.54
CA TYR A 314 30.15 14.29 7.54
C TYR A 314 30.19 13.29 8.69
N PHE A 315 31.37 13.04 9.25
CA PHE A 315 31.53 12.07 10.33
C PHE A 315 32.72 12.46 11.22
N ASN A 316 32.69 12.08 12.50
CA ASN A 316 33.82 12.29 13.41
C ASN A 316 34.70 11.04 13.43
N PHE A 317 35.92 11.18 12.93
CA PHE A 317 36.85 10.06 12.74
C PHE A 317 37.71 9.76 13.98
N SER A 318 37.55 10.47 15.10
CA SER A 318 38.37 10.31 16.32
C SER A 318 38.35 8.92 16.95
N THR A 319 37.34 8.11 16.65
CA THR A 319 37.22 6.73 17.13
C THR A 319 37.71 5.70 16.12
N ILE A 320 38.04 6.12 14.89
CA ILE A 320 38.53 5.24 13.84
C ILE A 320 40.06 5.18 13.91
N PRO A 321 40.68 4.00 14.08
CA PRO A 321 42.13 3.85 14.08
C PRO A 321 42.76 4.32 12.76
N ALA A 322 44.01 4.77 12.80
CA ALA A 322 44.73 5.08 11.57
C ALA A 322 44.85 3.81 10.70
N GLY A 323 44.58 3.93 9.41
CA GLY A 323 44.53 2.79 8.50
C GLY A 323 43.78 3.08 7.20
N THR A 324 43.74 2.08 6.32
CA THR A 324 43.09 2.18 5.00
C THR A 324 41.71 1.52 5.05
N TYR A 325 40.71 2.23 4.55
CA TYR A 325 39.29 1.87 4.65
C TYR A 325 38.57 1.98 3.31
N LYS A 326 37.42 1.33 3.22
CA LYS A 326 36.47 1.41 2.11
C LYS A 326 35.13 1.96 2.61
N ILE A 327 34.29 2.34 1.66
CA ILE A 327 32.90 2.75 1.93
C ILE A 327 31.96 1.67 1.41
N LYS A 328 31.05 1.22 2.27
CA LYS A 328 29.95 0.34 1.93
C LYS A 328 28.64 1.13 1.94
N LEU A 329 27.90 1.03 0.84
CA LEU A 329 26.59 1.66 0.66
C LEU A 329 25.49 0.60 0.62
N TRP A 330 24.31 0.96 1.12
CA TRP A 330 23.06 0.23 0.92
C TRP A 330 21.95 1.21 0.57
N ASN A 331 21.22 0.94 -0.52
CA ASN A 331 20.16 1.84 -1.04
C ASN A 331 18.72 1.35 -0.75
N GLY A 332 18.55 0.44 0.22
CA GLY A 332 17.27 -0.21 0.48
C GLY A 332 17.10 -1.56 -0.22
N VAL A 333 17.81 -1.79 -1.33
CA VAL A 333 17.65 -2.99 -2.17
C VAL A 333 18.97 -3.74 -2.36
N ALA A 334 20.04 -3.03 -2.70
CA ALA A 334 21.35 -3.58 -3.02
C ALA A 334 22.44 -3.01 -2.11
N THR A 335 23.47 -3.80 -1.88
CA THR A 335 24.69 -3.38 -1.18
C THR A 335 25.86 -3.25 -2.16
N TYR A 336 26.70 -2.25 -1.96
CA TYR A 336 27.93 -2.03 -2.73
C TYR A 336 29.09 -1.69 -1.80
N THR A 337 30.27 -2.24 -2.05
CA THR A 337 31.51 -1.86 -1.37
C THR A 337 32.44 -1.20 -2.39
N SER A 338 33.01 -0.04 -2.04
CA SER A 338 33.85 0.74 -2.93
C SER A 338 35.08 -0.06 -3.39
N GLY A 339 35.39 0.05 -4.69
CA GLY A 339 36.65 -0.45 -5.25
C GLY A 339 37.85 0.43 -4.87
N VAL A 340 37.60 1.72 -4.64
CA VAL A 340 38.58 2.69 -4.14
C VAL A 340 38.60 2.74 -2.61
N THR A 341 39.72 3.19 -2.06
CA THR A 341 39.97 3.30 -0.63
C THR A 341 40.27 4.75 -0.22
N PHE A 342 40.09 5.05 1.06
CA PHE A 342 40.59 6.27 1.70
C PHE A 342 41.34 5.89 2.97
N ARG A 343 42.14 6.81 3.52
CA ARG A 343 42.97 6.58 4.70
C ARG A 343 42.54 7.48 5.85
N VAL A 344 42.51 6.91 7.06
CA VAL A 344 42.44 7.69 8.29
C VAL A 344 43.87 7.83 8.82
N ALA A 345 44.31 9.05 9.08
CA ALA A 345 45.64 9.36 9.60
C ALA A 345 45.57 9.98 10.99
N THR A 346 46.64 9.85 11.77
CA THR A 346 46.73 10.46 13.11
C THR A 346 46.86 11.98 13.05
N SER A 347 47.49 12.49 12.00
CA SER A 347 47.63 13.91 11.72
C SER A 347 47.71 14.12 10.23
N VAL A 348 47.29 15.30 9.78
CA VAL A 348 47.49 15.77 8.41
C VAL A 348 48.20 17.11 8.53
N ASP A 349 49.44 17.14 8.05
CA ASP A 349 50.30 18.31 8.13
C ASP A 349 50.28 19.05 6.79
N LEU A 350 49.73 20.25 6.77
CA LEU A 350 49.74 21.11 5.58
C LEU A 350 51.19 21.45 5.21
N ILE A 351 51.54 21.26 3.95
CA ILE A 351 52.84 21.69 3.42
C ILE A 351 52.82 23.22 3.32
N ASP A 352 53.82 23.87 3.88
CA ASP A 352 53.97 25.32 3.75
C ASP A 352 54.26 25.68 2.29
N LEU A 353 53.27 26.29 1.64
CA LEU A 353 53.37 26.73 0.26
C LEU A 353 54.01 28.11 0.14
N SER A 354 54.19 28.85 1.24
CA SER A 354 54.69 30.23 1.21
C SER A 354 56.18 30.35 0.92
N SER A 355 56.95 29.26 1.00
CA SER A 355 58.39 29.25 0.71
C SER A 355 58.74 28.64 -0.65
N ILE A 356 57.74 28.26 -1.45
CA ILE A 356 58.00 27.57 -2.71
C ILE A 356 58.61 28.53 -3.73
N THR A 357 59.73 28.12 -4.30
CA THR A 357 60.43 28.86 -5.36
C THR A 357 60.43 28.04 -6.64
N TRP A 358 60.57 28.70 -7.79
CA TRP A 358 60.63 28.04 -9.09
C TRP A 358 61.93 28.39 -9.79
N ASN A 359 62.64 27.36 -10.25
CA ASN A 359 63.78 27.51 -11.15
C ASN A 359 63.27 27.35 -12.58
N THR A 360 63.48 28.37 -13.43
CA THR A 360 63.11 28.34 -14.85
C THR A 360 64.34 28.06 -15.70
N LEU A 361 64.23 27.06 -16.57
CA LEU A 361 65.21 26.75 -17.61
C LEU A 361 64.58 27.02 -18.97
N VAL A 362 65.27 27.76 -19.83
CA VAL A 362 64.86 28.05 -21.20
C VAL A 362 65.88 27.42 -22.15
N TYR A 363 65.40 26.87 -23.25
CA TYR A 363 66.26 26.32 -24.30
C TYR A 363 67.29 27.36 -24.78
N GLU A 364 68.54 26.94 -24.93
CA GLU A 364 69.70 27.78 -25.29
C GLU A 364 69.90 29.02 -24.40
N ASN A 365 69.39 29.03 -23.17
CA ASN A 365 69.42 30.18 -22.25
C ASN A 365 68.84 31.47 -22.86
N LEU A 366 67.88 31.33 -23.78
CA LEU A 366 67.17 32.45 -24.39
C LEU A 366 66.25 33.13 -23.36
N PHE A 367 65.86 34.38 -23.63
CA PHE A 367 65.02 35.16 -22.72
C PHE A 367 63.55 34.78 -22.89
N ASN A 368 62.99 34.01 -21.96
CA ASN A 368 61.54 33.96 -21.81
C ASN A 368 61.12 35.09 -20.87
N THR A 369 60.56 36.17 -21.41
CA THR A 369 60.10 37.32 -20.60
C THR A 369 58.73 37.10 -19.97
N ASP A 370 58.03 36.02 -20.33
CA ASP A 370 56.60 35.86 -20.08
C ASP A 370 56.33 34.60 -19.22
N THR A 371 57.21 34.33 -18.25
CA THR A 371 56.97 33.35 -17.18
C THR A 371 56.49 34.06 -15.92
N ILE A 372 55.35 33.61 -15.38
CA ILE A 372 54.88 34.06 -14.07
C ILE A 372 55.17 32.94 -13.08
N ALA A 373 56.11 33.19 -12.18
CA ALA A 373 56.44 32.27 -11.09
C ALA A 373 56.15 32.97 -9.76
N ASN A 374 55.19 32.44 -9.01
CA ASN A 374 55.01 32.74 -7.61
C ASN A 374 54.94 31.43 -6.83
N ASN A 375 54.72 31.54 -5.52
CA ASN A 375 54.85 30.42 -4.61
C ASN A 375 53.94 29.24 -5.00
N THR A 376 52.69 29.52 -5.35
CA THR A 376 51.71 28.47 -5.71
C THR A 376 51.47 28.33 -7.21
N LEU A 377 51.94 29.26 -8.05
CA LEU A 377 51.62 29.30 -9.47
C LEU A 377 52.89 29.37 -10.31
N TYR A 378 52.98 28.49 -11.29
CA TYR A 378 53.94 28.58 -12.36
C TYR A 378 53.23 28.58 -13.70
N ALA A 379 53.33 29.70 -14.42
CA ALA A 379 52.75 29.91 -15.72
C ALA A 379 53.84 30.20 -16.75
N ILE A 380 53.75 29.56 -17.91
CA ILE A 380 54.65 29.74 -19.03
C ILE A 380 53.83 30.25 -20.22
N ASN A 381 54.19 31.39 -20.81
CA ASN A 381 53.64 31.84 -22.11
C ASN A 381 54.39 31.20 -23.30
N ALA A 382 53.74 31.17 -24.46
CA ALA A 382 54.16 30.50 -25.69
C ALA A 382 55.41 31.07 -26.35
N LYS A 383 55.71 32.34 -26.08
CA LYS A 383 56.72 33.07 -26.83
C LYS A 383 58.05 32.99 -26.09
N THR A 384 58.89 32.04 -26.50
CA THR A 384 60.33 32.24 -26.34
C THR A 384 60.76 33.42 -27.19
N LYS A 385 61.37 34.41 -26.56
CA LYS A 385 61.87 35.60 -27.22
C LYS A 385 63.40 35.56 -27.27
N ASP A 386 63.98 36.16 -28.30
CA ASP A 386 65.40 36.47 -28.28
C ASP A 386 65.69 37.57 -27.25
N ALA A 387 66.98 37.92 -27.09
CA ALA A 387 67.40 39.02 -26.21
C ALA A 387 66.79 40.38 -26.59
N ASN A 388 66.24 40.52 -27.80
CA ASN A 388 65.62 41.74 -28.31
C ASN A 388 64.08 41.72 -28.17
N GLY A 389 63.51 40.66 -27.60
CA GLY A 389 62.05 40.52 -27.46
C GLY A 389 61.33 39.94 -28.69
N ASN A 390 62.05 39.53 -29.73
CA ASN A 390 61.47 38.94 -30.94
C ASN A 390 61.09 37.47 -30.70
N VAL A 391 59.93 37.05 -31.19
CA VAL A 391 59.49 35.65 -31.09
C VAL A 391 60.41 34.75 -31.92
N ILE A 392 61.01 33.75 -31.27
CA ILE A 392 61.83 32.73 -31.94
C ILE A 392 60.95 31.55 -32.35
N THR A 393 61.05 31.13 -33.61
CA THR A 393 60.44 29.89 -34.10
C THR A 393 61.52 28.81 -34.17
N TYR A 394 61.37 27.71 -33.42
CA TYR A 394 62.32 26.60 -33.55
C TYR A 394 61.94 25.69 -34.72
N PRO A 395 62.93 25.24 -35.52
CA PRO A 395 62.68 24.27 -36.56
C PRO A 395 62.42 22.89 -35.94
N GLY A 396 61.19 22.40 -36.08
CA GLY A 396 60.80 21.02 -35.72
C GLY A 396 59.78 20.92 -34.58
N SER A 397 58.88 19.96 -34.72
CA SER A 397 57.91 19.56 -33.70
C SER A 397 58.57 18.76 -32.57
N GLY A 398 58.15 19.02 -31.33
CA GLY A 398 58.50 18.18 -30.17
C GLY A 398 59.72 18.64 -29.35
N ILE A 399 60.30 19.80 -29.64
CA ILE A 399 61.36 20.39 -28.80
C ILE A 399 60.71 21.05 -27.58
N PHE A 400 61.14 20.70 -26.36
CA PHE A 400 60.75 21.43 -25.15
C PHE A 400 61.56 22.74 -25.03
N THR A 401 60.87 23.87 -24.89
CA THR A 401 61.49 25.21 -24.96
C THR A 401 61.65 25.86 -23.61
N THR A 402 60.85 25.47 -22.63
CA THR A 402 60.90 26.00 -21.26
C THR A 402 60.48 24.93 -20.26
N ALA A 403 61.19 24.86 -19.14
CA ALA A 403 60.84 24.02 -18.00
C ALA A 403 60.94 24.81 -16.69
N GLY A 404 59.92 24.70 -15.85
CA GLY A 404 59.96 25.15 -14.46
C GLY A 404 60.05 23.97 -13.51
N LEU A 405 60.94 24.04 -12.53
CA LEU A 405 61.07 23.08 -11.45
C LEU A 405 60.93 23.79 -10.12
N SER A 406 59.98 23.36 -9.28
CA SER A 406 59.79 23.95 -7.96
C SER A 406 60.90 23.54 -6.98
N SER A 407 61.00 24.25 -5.86
CA SER A 407 61.64 23.73 -4.66
C SER A 407 60.91 22.48 -4.16
N ALA A 408 61.55 21.72 -3.27
CA ALA A 408 60.95 20.53 -2.69
C ALA A 408 59.67 20.89 -1.90
N LEU A 409 58.60 20.13 -2.13
CA LEU A 409 57.37 20.19 -1.34
C LEU A 409 57.44 19.24 -0.13
N CYS A 410 58.00 18.06 -0.38
CA CYS A 410 58.15 16.98 0.59
C CYS A 410 59.23 16.01 0.09
N THR A 411 59.35 14.85 0.71
CA THR A 411 60.23 13.76 0.25
C THR A 411 59.43 12.53 -0.13
N MET A 412 60.02 11.63 -0.91
CA MET A 412 59.43 10.33 -1.24
C MET A 412 59.27 9.39 -0.04
N ASN A 413 59.85 9.74 1.12
CA ASN A 413 59.65 9.02 2.37
C ASN A 413 58.31 9.41 3.00
N ASP A 414 57.84 10.63 2.75
CA ASP A 414 56.56 11.12 3.26
C ASP A 414 55.39 10.43 2.52
N ASN A 415 54.25 10.20 3.19
CA ASN A 415 52.99 10.05 2.47
C ASN A 415 52.41 11.43 2.27
N PHE A 416 51.83 11.69 1.09
CA PHE A 416 51.37 13.02 0.75
C PHE A 416 50.17 13.00 -0.18
N VAL A 417 49.39 14.07 -0.11
CA VAL A 417 48.44 14.43 -1.16
C VAL A 417 48.78 15.82 -1.68
N ILE A 418 48.87 15.95 -2.99
CA ILE A 418 49.12 17.21 -3.68
C ILE A 418 48.05 17.37 -4.76
N GLU A 419 47.23 18.40 -4.62
CA GLU A 419 46.27 18.81 -5.66
C GLU A 419 46.85 20.01 -6.42
N ILE A 420 46.91 19.87 -7.74
CA ILE A 420 47.28 20.96 -8.64
C ILE A 420 46.15 21.25 -9.63
N GLY A 421 45.94 22.52 -9.92
CA GLY A 421 45.17 22.97 -11.07
C GLY A 421 46.07 23.07 -12.29
N LEU A 422 45.62 22.55 -13.42
CA LEU A 422 46.20 22.81 -14.73
C LEU A 422 45.27 23.71 -15.53
N PHE A 423 45.79 24.86 -15.95
CA PHE A 423 45.04 25.83 -16.73
C PHE A 423 45.72 26.07 -18.07
N PHE A 424 44.89 26.13 -19.10
CA PHE A 424 45.27 26.44 -20.46
C PHE A 424 44.20 27.38 -21.00
N ASN A 425 44.59 28.34 -21.82
CA ASN A 425 43.61 28.93 -22.74
C ASN A 425 43.45 27.98 -23.94
N SER A 426 42.29 28.07 -24.60
CA SER A 426 41.82 27.15 -25.66
C SER A 426 42.62 27.21 -26.96
N ASP A 427 43.89 27.56 -26.90
CA ASP A 427 44.74 27.73 -28.06
C ASP A 427 45.22 26.35 -28.57
N PRO A 428 44.87 25.96 -29.81
CA PRO A 428 45.33 24.71 -30.42
C PRO A 428 46.86 24.64 -30.59
N ALA A 429 47.58 25.77 -30.41
CA ALA A 429 49.04 25.83 -30.45
C ALA A 429 49.73 25.13 -29.25
N LEU A 430 48.99 24.72 -28.21
CA LEU A 430 49.52 23.95 -27.09
C LEU A 430 49.74 22.48 -27.49
N ARG A 431 50.84 22.23 -28.22
CA ARG A 431 51.35 20.89 -28.47
C ARG A 431 52.46 20.56 -27.48
N ASP A 432 52.26 19.46 -26.75
CA ASP A 432 53.28 18.83 -25.90
C ASP A 432 53.70 19.66 -24.68
N SER A 433 52.72 20.23 -23.97
CA SER A 433 52.93 20.73 -22.61
C SER A 433 52.64 19.63 -21.59
N LEU A 434 53.40 19.57 -20.52
CA LEU A 434 53.25 18.55 -19.48
C LEU A 434 53.58 19.10 -18.10
N GLY A 435 52.81 18.67 -17.12
CA GLY A 435 52.91 19.16 -15.76
C GLY A 435 52.58 18.08 -14.75
N GLY A 436 53.32 18.05 -13.65
CA GLY A 436 53.08 17.12 -12.56
C GLY A 436 54.24 17.01 -11.58
N LEU A 437 54.38 15.85 -10.96
CA LEU A 437 55.43 15.55 -10.00
C LEU A 437 56.72 15.12 -10.68
N ALA A 438 57.83 15.63 -10.17
CA ALA A 438 59.19 15.25 -10.54
C ALA A 438 60.03 15.02 -9.29
N ILE A 439 61.11 14.25 -9.47
CA ILE A 439 62.14 13.99 -8.44
C ILE A 439 63.51 14.50 -8.88
N ASP A 440 63.51 15.44 -9.83
CA ASP A 440 64.75 15.98 -10.40
C ASP A 440 65.59 16.70 -9.35
N THR A 441 66.88 16.42 -9.36
CA THR A 441 67.88 17.22 -8.62
C THR A 441 68.21 18.52 -9.37
N VAL A 442 68.19 18.49 -10.70
CA VAL A 442 68.54 19.61 -11.58
C VAL A 442 67.40 19.88 -12.57
N ASN A 443 67.04 21.15 -12.77
CA ASN A 443 66.04 21.50 -13.78
C ASN A 443 66.56 21.15 -15.18
N SER A 444 65.71 20.53 -15.99
CA SER A 444 66.06 20.05 -17.33
C SER A 444 64.84 20.15 -18.24
N LEU A 445 65.09 20.28 -19.55
CA LEU A 445 64.04 20.27 -20.57
C LEU A 445 63.50 18.86 -20.86
N ALA A 446 64.10 17.82 -20.26
CA ALA A 446 63.66 16.44 -20.43
C ALA A 446 62.37 16.16 -19.63
N ASN A 447 61.48 15.34 -20.21
CA ASN A 447 60.34 14.80 -19.49
C ASN A 447 60.81 13.74 -18.48
N THR A 448 60.92 14.16 -17.23
CA THR A 448 61.32 13.33 -16.07
C THR A 448 60.21 13.28 -15.03
N LEU A 449 58.97 13.58 -15.45
CA LEU A 449 57.81 13.48 -14.58
C LEU A 449 57.57 12.02 -14.19
N ILE A 450 57.36 11.78 -12.90
CA ILE A 450 56.98 10.47 -12.36
C ILE A 450 55.46 10.26 -12.36
N ALA A 451 54.71 11.36 -12.37
CA ALA A 451 53.26 11.41 -12.38
C ALA A 451 52.80 12.78 -12.88
N GLY A 452 51.72 12.84 -13.65
CA GLY A 452 51.24 14.11 -14.20
C GLY A 452 50.30 13.93 -15.37
N ALA A 453 50.08 15.04 -16.08
CA ALA A 453 49.35 15.04 -17.33
C ALA A 453 50.16 15.69 -18.44
N ARG A 454 49.85 15.29 -19.67
CA ARG A 454 50.32 15.88 -20.91
C ARG A 454 49.13 16.35 -21.72
N VAL A 455 49.27 17.53 -22.32
CA VAL A 455 48.41 17.99 -23.40
C VAL A 455 49.10 17.72 -24.71
N GLN A 456 48.51 16.84 -25.51
CA GLN A 456 49.03 16.49 -26.84
C GLN A 456 47.91 16.66 -27.86
N ARG A 457 48.11 17.58 -28.83
CA ARG A 457 47.14 17.88 -29.89
C ARG A 457 45.75 18.25 -29.36
N GLY A 458 45.70 19.02 -28.27
CA GLY A 458 44.45 19.46 -27.64
C GLY A 458 43.72 18.39 -26.82
N LEU A 459 44.32 17.21 -26.61
CA LEU A 459 43.77 16.16 -25.75
C LEU A 459 44.59 16.01 -24.47
N PHE A 460 43.90 15.77 -23.36
CA PHE A 460 44.52 15.41 -22.08
C PHE A 460 44.83 13.92 -22.01
N LYS A 461 46.02 13.61 -21.51
CA LYS A 461 46.47 12.26 -21.18
C LYS A 461 47.17 12.25 -19.83
N THR A 462 47.02 11.18 -19.06
CA THR A 462 47.98 10.88 -17.98
C THR A 462 49.30 10.39 -18.58
N LEU A 463 50.40 10.46 -17.81
CA LEU A 463 51.67 9.84 -18.20
C LEU A 463 51.48 8.31 -18.24
N GLY A 464 51.25 7.77 -19.45
CA GLY A 464 50.74 6.41 -19.67
C GLY A 464 49.89 6.24 -20.93
N ASP A 465 49.66 7.32 -21.68
CA ASP A 465 49.14 7.35 -23.06
C ASP A 465 47.67 6.92 -23.29
N VAL A 466 46.86 6.79 -22.24
CA VAL A 466 45.41 6.63 -22.40
C VAL A 466 44.76 8.03 -22.56
N PRO A 467 44.19 8.37 -23.74
CA PRO A 467 43.47 9.63 -23.93
C PRO A 467 42.17 9.62 -23.13
N VAL A 468 41.79 10.75 -22.53
CA VAL A 468 40.43 10.95 -22.02
C VAL A 468 39.49 11.10 -23.22
N PRO A 469 38.56 10.17 -23.49
CA PRO A 469 37.64 10.31 -24.61
C PRO A 469 36.77 11.54 -24.41
N GLY A 470 36.80 12.48 -25.37
CA GLY A 470 35.94 13.67 -25.36
C GLY A 470 36.38 14.81 -24.43
N ALA A 471 37.57 14.75 -23.81
CA ALA A 471 38.10 15.88 -23.05
C ALA A 471 38.47 17.04 -23.97
N THR A 472 37.56 18.00 -24.07
CA THR A 472 37.84 19.32 -24.65
C THR A 472 38.75 20.11 -23.71
N LEU A 473 39.61 20.96 -24.28
CA LEU A 473 40.40 21.94 -23.53
C LEU A 473 39.44 22.87 -22.78
N SER A 474 39.23 22.61 -21.50
CA SER A 474 38.48 23.50 -20.61
C SER A 474 39.41 24.09 -19.56
N ASN A 475 39.13 25.32 -19.15
CA ASN A 475 40.01 26.17 -18.33
C ASN A 475 40.06 25.76 -16.85
N ASN A 476 39.87 24.49 -16.49
CA ASN A 476 39.88 24.11 -15.06
C ASN A 476 40.07 22.61 -14.85
N GLN A 477 41.25 22.11 -15.20
CA GLN A 477 41.61 20.71 -14.97
C GLN A 477 42.27 20.61 -13.61
N ARG A 478 42.04 19.51 -12.89
CA ARG A 478 42.69 19.28 -11.59
C ARG A 478 43.40 17.95 -11.62
N ILE A 479 44.58 17.88 -11.02
CA ILE A 479 45.29 16.63 -10.80
C ILE A 479 45.50 16.46 -9.32
N ILE A 480 45.13 15.30 -8.80
CA ILE A 480 45.41 14.89 -7.43
C ILE A 480 46.46 13.79 -7.49
N PHE A 481 47.58 14.01 -6.81
CA PHE A 481 48.57 13.01 -6.52
C PHE A 481 48.37 12.57 -5.08
N ALA A 482 48.15 11.28 -4.85
CA ALA A 482 48.05 10.69 -3.53
C ALA A 482 49.05 9.54 -3.41
N LYS A 483 50.06 9.73 -2.56
CA LYS A 483 51.12 8.74 -2.32
C LYS A 483 50.94 8.14 -0.93
N SER A 484 50.89 6.82 -0.86
CA SER A 484 50.90 6.06 0.39
C SER A 484 51.92 4.95 0.24
N GLU A 485 52.91 4.90 1.13
CA GLU A 485 54.01 3.94 1.08
C GLU A 485 54.69 3.99 -0.30
N ASN A 486 54.79 2.88 -1.02
CA ASN A 486 55.40 2.80 -2.35
C ASN A 486 54.40 3.01 -3.50
N ILE A 487 53.14 3.38 -3.22
CA ILE A 487 52.09 3.54 -4.23
C ILE A 487 51.76 5.01 -4.42
N LEU A 488 51.92 5.51 -5.65
CA LEU A 488 51.49 6.84 -6.09
C LEU A 488 50.28 6.71 -7.01
N THR A 489 49.14 7.20 -6.55
CA THR A 489 47.91 7.32 -7.34
C THR A 489 47.82 8.72 -7.93
N THR A 490 47.58 8.81 -9.24
CA THR A 490 47.34 10.07 -9.93
C THR A 490 45.91 10.08 -10.45
N VAL A 491 45.14 11.12 -10.15
CA VAL A 491 43.77 11.30 -10.66
C VAL A 491 43.67 12.63 -11.38
N LEU A 492 43.34 12.60 -12.67
CA LEU A 492 43.09 13.79 -13.49
C LEU A 492 41.58 14.01 -13.63
N TYR A 493 41.11 15.19 -13.22
CA TYR A 493 39.75 15.68 -13.39
C TYR A 493 39.66 16.62 -14.58
N THR A 494 38.71 16.32 -15.44
CA THR A 494 38.33 17.12 -16.58
C THR A 494 36.85 17.47 -16.50
N SER A 495 36.40 18.48 -17.25
CA SER A 495 34.96 18.77 -17.40
C SER A 495 34.16 17.61 -18.02
N SER A 496 34.83 16.64 -18.65
CA SER A 496 34.22 15.49 -19.32
C SER A 496 34.28 14.17 -18.51
N GLY A 497 34.94 14.17 -17.34
CA GLY A 497 35.15 12.96 -16.55
C GLY A 497 36.52 12.93 -15.87
N SER A 498 36.88 11.78 -15.29
CA SER A 498 38.18 11.58 -14.63
C SER A 498 38.91 10.33 -15.13
N ILE A 499 40.23 10.34 -15.06
CA ILE A 499 41.09 9.18 -15.28
C ILE A 499 42.01 9.03 -14.08
N SER A 500 42.25 7.80 -13.65
CA SER A 500 43.27 7.48 -12.65
C SER A 500 44.38 6.59 -13.22
N SER A 501 45.60 6.76 -12.69
CA SER A 501 46.72 5.84 -12.88
C SER A 501 47.38 5.54 -11.54
N ILE A 502 47.99 4.36 -11.43
CA ILE A 502 48.71 3.92 -10.24
C ILE A 502 50.13 3.56 -10.67
N THR A 503 51.12 4.16 -10.00
CA THR A 503 52.54 3.94 -10.25
C THR A 503 53.23 3.53 -8.96
N ASN A 504 54.11 2.53 -9.03
CA ASN A 504 55.00 2.21 -7.91
C ASN A 504 56.17 3.20 -7.88
N VAL A 505 56.44 3.79 -6.73
CA VAL A 505 57.52 4.75 -6.49
C VAL A 505 58.45 4.25 -5.39
N SER A 506 59.71 4.67 -5.40
CA SER A 506 60.63 4.39 -4.30
C SER A 506 60.20 5.13 -3.04
N VAL A 507 60.53 4.56 -1.87
CA VAL A 507 60.34 5.18 -0.56
C VAL A 507 61.72 5.53 -0.02
N ASP A 508 62.13 6.77 -0.22
CA ASP A 508 63.46 7.29 0.13
C ASP A 508 63.42 8.80 0.38
N ASN A 509 64.55 9.41 0.78
CA ASN A 509 64.61 10.85 1.05
C ASN A 509 64.66 11.72 -0.22
N THR A 510 64.32 11.19 -1.40
CA THR A 510 64.35 11.97 -2.64
C THR A 510 63.33 13.10 -2.57
N PRO A 511 63.73 14.36 -2.83
CA PRO A 511 62.81 15.49 -2.81
C PRO A 511 61.73 15.39 -3.90
N VAL A 512 60.46 15.55 -3.50
CA VAL A 512 59.31 15.64 -4.40
C VAL A 512 59.10 17.10 -4.79
N LYS A 513 59.06 17.35 -6.10
CA LYS A 513 58.93 18.68 -6.69
C LYS A 513 57.82 18.68 -7.72
N LEU A 514 57.36 19.86 -8.11
CA LEU A 514 56.52 20.05 -9.28
C LEU A 514 57.37 20.48 -10.45
N LYS A 515 57.06 19.93 -11.61
CA LYS A 515 57.69 20.31 -12.87
C LYS A 515 56.62 20.62 -13.91
N SER A 516 56.86 21.70 -14.63
CA SER A 516 56.06 22.14 -15.77
C SER A 516 57.00 22.27 -16.95
N ILE A 517 56.69 21.61 -18.06
CA ILE A 517 57.49 21.66 -19.29
C ILE A 517 56.57 22.05 -20.42
N ARG A 518 57.07 22.91 -21.30
CA ARG A 518 56.37 23.38 -22.47
C ARG A 518 57.09 22.95 -23.74
N GLY A 519 56.35 22.33 -24.66
CA GLY A 519 56.77 22.03 -26.02
C GLY A 519 56.65 23.23 -26.97
N ASN A 520 57.48 23.22 -28.02
CA ASN A 520 57.39 24.14 -29.14
C ASN A 520 56.26 23.75 -30.10
N TYR A 521 55.67 24.76 -30.74
CA TYR A 521 54.72 24.60 -31.83
C TYR A 521 55.39 24.73 -33.20
N ASP A 522 54.97 23.89 -34.15
CA ASP A 522 55.59 23.72 -35.47
C ASP A 522 54.81 24.45 -36.60
N ALA A 523 53.90 25.37 -36.27
CA ALA A 523 53.13 26.10 -37.31
C ALA A 523 53.30 27.63 -37.26
N ALA A 524 53.14 28.21 -38.45
CA ALA A 524 53.57 29.53 -38.88
C ALA A 524 53.14 30.72 -37.98
N PRO A 525 53.87 31.85 -38.03
CA PRO A 525 54.01 32.80 -36.91
C PRO A 525 52.84 33.72 -36.56
N SER A 526 51.65 33.66 -37.18
CA SER A 526 50.89 34.91 -37.36
C SER A 526 49.56 35.13 -36.61
N THR A 527 49.00 34.22 -35.80
CA THR A 527 47.71 34.54 -35.11
C THR A 527 47.48 34.03 -33.69
N TYR A 528 48.25 33.05 -33.19
CA TYR A 528 48.00 32.39 -31.90
C TYR A 528 48.89 32.98 -30.80
N ASN A 529 48.46 34.12 -30.24
CA ASN A 529 49.40 35.06 -29.62
C ASN A 529 49.62 34.94 -28.11
N ASP A 530 48.85 34.17 -27.34
CA ASP A 530 48.95 34.20 -25.87
C ASP A 530 48.70 32.84 -25.21
N ALA A 531 49.08 31.72 -25.84
CA ALA A 531 48.83 30.41 -25.25
C ALA A 531 49.55 30.29 -23.87
N LEU A 532 48.81 30.17 -22.77
CA LEU A 532 49.34 30.07 -21.41
C LEU A 532 49.20 28.62 -20.93
N PHE A 533 50.27 28.08 -20.34
CA PHE A 533 50.22 26.82 -19.61
C PHE A 533 50.56 27.07 -18.15
N ASN A 534 49.60 26.82 -17.27
CA ASN A 534 49.72 27.12 -15.86
C ASN A 534 49.59 25.85 -15.03
N LEU A 535 50.47 25.73 -14.04
CA LEU A 535 50.41 24.77 -12.98
C LEU A 535 50.24 25.55 -11.67
N GLN A 536 49.13 25.32 -10.97
CA GLN A 536 48.83 25.96 -9.71
C GLN A 536 48.68 24.91 -8.60
N ILE A 537 49.39 25.06 -7.49
CA ILE A 537 49.16 24.26 -6.28
C ILE A 537 47.88 24.75 -5.62
N ILE A 538 46.89 23.86 -5.50
CA ILE A 538 45.62 24.14 -4.82
C ILE A 538 45.74 23.78 -3.35
N THR A 539 46.23 22.58 -3.06
CA THR A 539 46.49 22.12 -1.69
C THR A 539 47.61 21.08 -1.69
N ALA A 540 48.37 21.00 -0.60
CA ALA A 540 49.39 19.99 -0.41
C ALA A 540 49.52 19.67 1.08
N TYR A 541 49.55 18.39 1.43
CA TYR A 541 49.70 17.95 2.81
C TYR A 541 50.38 16.58 2.90
N LYS A 542 50.94 16.29 4.08
CA LYS A 542 51.57 15.02 4.45
C LYS A 542 50.79 14.32 5.56
N PHE A 543 50.95 13.01 5.70
CA PHE A 543 50.23 12.21 6.69
C PHE A 543 50.89 10.87 7.05
#